data_AF-A0A948B5B7-F1
#
_entry.id   AF-A0A948B5B7-F1
#
_cell.length_a   1.000
_cell.length_b   1.000
_cell.length_c   1.000
_cell.angle_alpha   90.00
_cell.angle_beta   90.00
_cell.angle_gamma   90.00
#
_symmetry.space_group_name_H-M   'P 1'
#
loop_
_entity.id
_entity.type
_entity.pdbx_description
1 polymer ?
#
loop_
_entity_poly.entity_id
_entity_poly.type
_entity_poly.pdbx_seq_one_letter_code
_entity_poly.pdbx_strand_id
1 'polypeptide(L)' 'GPGKLCAALGITGKQNNINTCKSAEIYLADAGISLKTTRTPRIGIKKNTHKKWRFVVKV' A
#
# COMPACT_ATOMS: atom_id res chain seq x y z
N GLY A 1 6.10 5.45 3.92
CA GLY A 1 6.83 4.84 2.78
C GLY A 1 6.85 3.33 2.94
N PRO A 2 6.96 2.53 1.87
CA PRO A 2 6.71 1.09 1.93
C PRO A 2 7.58 0.35 2.96
N GLY A 3 8.91 0.52 2.93
CA GLY A 3 9.79 -0.12 3.92
C GLY A 3 9.58 0.38 5.36
N LYS A 4 9.36 1.69 5.54
CA LYS A 4 9.07 2.28 6.87
C LYS A 4 7.77 1.73 7.47
N LEU A 5 6.74 1.52 6.64
CA LEU A 5 5.47 0.95 7.07
C LEU A 5 5.64 -0.50 7.53
N CYS A 6 6.34 -1.32 6.74
CA CYS A 6 6.60 -2.71 7.12
C CYS A 6 7.34 -2.80 8.46
N ALA A 7 8.39 -1.99 8.63
CA ALA A 7 9.15 -1.95 9.88
C ALA A 7 8.27 -1.53 11.08
N ALA A 8 7.45 -0.48 10.93
CA ALA A 8 6.57 0.00 12.00
C ALA A 8 5.48 -1.00 12.40
N LEU A 9 5.02 -1.83 11.47
CA LEU A 9 3.97 -2.84 11.70
C LEU A 9 4.51 -4.26 11.93
N GLY A 10 5.84 -4.45 11.99
CA GLY A 10 6.44 -5.78 12.13
C GLY A 10 6.19 -6.72 10.94
N ILE A 11 5.89 -6.19 9.76
CA ILE A 11 5.69 -6.99 8.54
C ILE A 11 7.05 -7.41 8.01
N THR A 12 7.24 -8.72 7.87
CA THR A 12 8.46 -9.38 7.41
C THR A 12 8.14 -10.32 6.23
N GLY A 13 9.09 -11.17 5.83
CA GLY A 13 8.84 -12.23 4.85
C GLY A 13 7.83 -13.29 5.32
N LYS A 14 7.54 -13.38 6.63
CA LYS A 14 6.62 -14.38 7.20
C LYS A 14 5.18 -14.22 6.71
N GLN A 15 4.76 -12.99 6.40
CA GLN A 15 3.40 -12.69 5.95
C GLN A 15 3.19 -12.89 4.43
N ASN A 16 4.22 -13.35 3.71
CA ASN A 16 4.11 -13.63 2.28
C ASN A 16 3.06 -14.73 2.00
N ASN A 17 2.24 -14.54 0.97
CA ASN A 17 1.12 -15.42 0.59
C ASN A 17 -0.03 -15.55 1.62
N ILE A 18 -0.08 -14.73 2.68
CA ILE A 18 -1.24 -14.70 3.58
C ILE A 18 -2.47 -14.15 2.83
N ASN A 19 -3.61 -14.82 3.03
CA ASN A 19 -4.90 -14.33 2.57
C ASN A 19 -5.47 -13.29 3.56
N THR A 20 -5.44 -12.02 3.18
CA THR A 20 -5.89 -10.89 4.01
C THR A 20 -7.39 -10.88 4.29
N CYS A 21 -8.20 -11.68 3.57
CA CYS A 21 -9.63 -11.84 3.84
C CYS A 21 -9.94 -12.90 4.90
N LYS A 22 -8.94 -13.72 5.28
CA LYS A 22 -9.12 -14.86 6.20
C LYS A 22 -8.18 -14.83 7.41
N SER A 23 -7.16 -13.97 7.40
CA SER A 23 -6.15 -13.91 8.44
C SER A 23 -6.56 -13.01 9.60
N ALA A 24 -6.29 -13.46 10.82
CA ALA A 24 -6.39 -12.62 12.03
C ALA A 24 -5.10 -11.81 12.30
N GLU A 25 -3.98 -12.16 11.64
CA GLU A 25 -2.68 -11.51 11.83
C GLU A 25 -2.55 -10.22 11.03
N ILE A 26 -2.98 -10.24 9.76
CA ILE A 26 -2.97 -9.09 8.87
C ILE A 26 -4.24 -9.08 8.00
N TYR A 27 -5.00 -8.00 8.10
CA TYR A 27 -6.27 -7.84 7.44
C TYR A 27 -6.51 -6.38 7.05
N LEU A 28 -7.53 -6.15 6.24
CA LEU A 28 -8.01 -4.81 5.88
C LEU A 28 -9.35 -4.59 6.59
N ALA A 29 -9.46 -3.49 7.32
CA ALA A 29 -10.71 -3.04 7.90
C ALA A 29 -11.23 -1.83 7.12
N ASP A 30 -12.54 -1.74 6.94
CA ASP A 30 -13.16 -0.54 6.42
C ASP A 30 -13.09 0.57 7.48
N ALA A 31 -12.55 1.72 7.09
CA ALA A 31 -12.47 2.90 7.94
C ALA A 31 -13.75 3.76 7.86
N GLY A 32 -14.70 3.43 6.98
CA GLY A 32 -15.95 4.18 6.82
C GLY A 32 -15.77 5.58 6.22
N ILE A 33 -14.63 5.84 5.56
CA ILE A 33 -14.29 7.15 4.98
C ILE A 33 -14.03 7.06 3.48
N SER A 34 -14.43 8.10 2.77
CA SER A 34 -14.12 8.28 1.34
C SER A 34 -13.13 9.44 1.18
N LEU A 35 -12.00 9.17 0.53
CA LEU A 35 -10.92 10.14 0.37
C LEU A 35 -10.73 10.50 -1.11
N LYS A 36 -10.57 11.79 -1.39
CA LYS A 36 -10.16 12.25 -2.72
C LYS A 36 -8.70 11.86 -2.96
N THR A 37 -8.43 11.27 -4.12
CA THR A 37 -7.08 10.84 -4.51
C THR A 37 -6.58 11.59 -5.72
N THR A 38 -5.26 11.69 -5.83
CA THR A 38 -4.57 12.21 -7.02
C THR A 38 -3.67 11.14 -7.60
N ARG A 39 -3.51 11.18 -8.93
CA ARG A 39 -2.72 10.19 -9.69
C ARG A 39 -1.36 10.75 -10.05
N THR A 40 -0.30 10.05 -9.67
CA THR A 40 1.10 10.42 -9.95
C THR A 40 1.85 9.26 -10.62
N PRO A 41 3.00 9.52 -11.26
CA PRO A 41 3.98 8.48 -11.56
C PRO A 41 4.36 7.66 -10.32
N ARG A 42 4.76 6.39 -10.54
CA ARG A 42 5.34 5.54 -9.50
C ARG A 42 6.79 5.95 -9.22
N ILE A 43 7.26 5.66 -8.00
CA ILE A 43 8.63 5.96 -7.54
C ILE A 43 9.50 4.71 -7.72
N GLY A 44 10.76 4.88 -8.13
CA GLY A 44 11.76 3.80 -8.15
C GLY A 44 11.67 2.83 -9.34
N ILE A 45 10.96 3.19 -10.41
CA ILE A 45 10.83 2.38 -11.63
C ILE A 45 11.60 3.01 -12.80
N LYS A 46 12.15 2.17 -13.70
CA LYS A 46 12.86 2.61 -14.91
C LYS A 46 12.01 2.57 -16.19
N LYS A 47 10.98 1.72 -16.23
CA LYS A 47 10.09 1.52 -17.39
C LYS A 47 8.69 2.03 -17.10
N ASN A 48 7.99 2.56 -18.10
CA ASN A 48 6.62 3.11 -17.97
C ASN A 48 6.52 4.26 -16.95
N THR A 49 7.55 5.09 -16.84
CA THR A 49 7.64 6.19 -15.87
C THR A 49 6.57 7.27 -16.08
N HIS A 50 6.07 7.43 -17.31
CA HIS A 50 4.98 8.36 -17.63
C HIS A 50 3.61 7.90 -17.11
N LYS A 51 3.43 6.62 -16.76
CA LYS A 51 2.11 6.09 -16.34
C LYS A 51 1.78 6.52 -14.92
N LYS A 52 0.60 7.12 -14.74
CA LYS A 52 0.09 7.58 -13.45
C LYS A 52 -0.61 6.45 -12.66
N TRP A 53 0.18 5.47 -12.22
CA TRP A 53 -0.26 4.27 -11.49
C TRP A 53 0.00 4.32 -9.98
N ARG A 54 0.38 5.47 -9.44
CA ARG A 54 0.43 5.71 -8.00
C ARG A 54 -0.69 6.64 -7.61
N PHE A 55 -1.40 6.29 -6.53
CA PHE A 55 -2.50 7.06 -5.98
C PHE A 55 -2.07 7.59 -4.62
N VAL A 56 -2.31 8.88 -4.37
CA VAL A 56 -2.02 9.52 -3.10
C VAL A 56 -3.20 10.38 -2.67
N VAL A 57 -3.52 10.33 -1.38
CA VAL A 57 -4.43 11.28 -0.74
C VAL A 57 -3.66 12.59 -0.56
N LYS A 58 -4.26 13.71 -0.95
CA LYS A 58 -3.71 15.03 -0.60
C LYS A 58 -3.99 15.26 0.88
N VAL A 59 -2.92 15.39 1.65
CA VAL A 59 -2.96 15.88 3.04
C VAL A 59 -2.95 17.40 2.99
#